data_AF-A0A1Z5L083-F1
#
_entry.id   AF-A0A1Z5L083-F1
#
_cell.length_a   1.000
_cell.length_b   1.000
_cell.length_c   1.000
_cell.angle_alpha   90.00
_cell.angle_beta   90.00
_cell.angle_gamma   90.00
#
_symmetry.space_group_name_H-M   'P 1'
#
loop_
_entity.id
_entity.type
_entity.pdbx_description
1 polymer ?
#
loop_
_entity_poly.entity_id
_entity_poly.type
_entity_poly.pdbx_seq_one_letter_code
_entity_poly.pdbx_strand_id
1 'polypeptide(L)'
;MVKKSSAKALSFASPKVPSTAAETKVWAHLTYDFLKEGRRRDAHGRSPDHPEFDGRTLSVPESFKRNLTPAMRQWWDMKSQHFDVVLFFKVGKFYELYHMDAVTGVEQLGLVYMKGEFAHSGFPEISYGRYSESLIQKGYKVARVEQTETPQAMEERCKKMHKPTKFDKVVRREICRITSLGTRLFGVHDGQGCQDDKSSYLLAFAEKSLEENGESELGICFVDTSVGMFHMGQFRDDRYCSKLRMMIAHHRPAQVLYERGQVTSKVREVLDGPLAAAIKEGLRPWKEFWDAPKTLQFLRDGRYFEAEGYPEPLLEFISQDDKMLLTAKEECELAVKALGACIWYLSDSLVEEDLLTMRKFRVYTPEGESHMDAQNMILDGVSLENLEIVRNVNGTLEGTLLDTMDFCATPFGKRLFLQWLCAPLCNPASICDRQDAVDDLLRAYDRVTDSRKLLKTLPDLERLLAKIHSQGLARKNMDHPDNRAVLYEDGTYNKRKIGNLLLALQGFKAAQEAVSGLQDVAHDFRSPTLKQCVKEKFPDMSETLRFKQCVKEKFPDMSETLRFFETAFDHEEARRDGKITPHDGVDADYDNAMARIKVATKALDDYLADQCRHLLRMMV
;
A
#
# COMPACT_ATOMS: atom_id res chain seq x y z
N MET A 1 26.32 -16.78 26.04
CA MET A 1 24.89 -16.97 26.37
C MET A 1 24.11 -15.78 25.82
N VAL A 2 23.67 -15.87 24.56
CA VAL A 2 22.97 -14.79 23.84
C VAL A 2 21.49 -15.14 23.80
N LYS A 3 20.63 -14.25 24.31
CA LYS A 3 19.16 -14.42 24.29
C LYS A 3 18.67 -14.33 22.84
N LYS A 4 18.24 -15.46 22.27
CA LYS A 4 17.50 -15.55 21.01
C LYS A 4 16.18 -14.77 21.15
N SER A 5 16.06 -13.65 20.43
CA SER A 5 14.79 -12.97 20.20
C SER A 5 14.06 -13.67 19.06
N SER A 6 13.23 -14.67 19.38
CA SER A 6 12.30 -15.26 18.42
C SER A 6 11.18 -14.27 18.14
N ALA A 7 10.95 -13.94 16.86
CA ALA A 7 9.70 -13.32 16.43
C ALA A 7 8.55 -14.27 16.79
N LYS A 8 7.86 -13.98 17.90
CA LYS A 8 6.62 -14.67 18.24
C LYS A 8 5.59 -14.27 17.21
N ALA A 9 4.88 -15.25 16.64
CA ALA A 9 3.56 -15.02 16.07
C ALA A 9 2.77 -14.11 17.03
N LEU A 10 1.98 -13.17 16.51
CA LEU A 10 1.05 -12.35 17.28
C LEU A 10 0.03 -13.27 17.98
N SER A 11 0.44 -13.95 19.04
CA SER A 11 -0.47 -14.38 20.08
C SER A 11 -0.64 -13.17 20.97
N PHE A 12 -1.89 -12.78 21.21
CA PHE A 12 -2.25 -12.06 22.42
C PHE A 12 -1.99 -12.99 23.61
N ALA A 13 -0.71 -13.24 23.88
CA ALA A 13 -0.25 -13.81 25.11
C ALA A 13 -0.66 -12.83 26.21
N SER A 14 -1.32 -13.35 27.24
CA SER A 14 -1.67 -12.61 28.43
C SER A 14 -0.45 -11.83 28.95
N PRO A 15 -0.61 -10.57 29.41
CA PRO A 15 0.50 -9.84 30.00
C PRO A 15 1.02 -10.62 31.22
N LYS A 16 2.35 -10.74 31.34
CA LYS A 16 2.96 -11.15 32.61
C LYS A 16 2.62 -10.10 33.66
N VAL A 17 2.09 -10.53 34.80
CA VAL A 17 1.79 -9.68 35.96
C VAL A 17 3.06 -8.90 36.32
N PRO A 18 3.03 -7.56 36.41
CA PRO A 18 4.20 -6.77 36.79
C PRO A 18 4.56 -7.07 38.25
N SER A 19 5.81 -7.45 38.50
CA SER A 19 6.34 -7.65 39.85
C SER A 19 6.83 -6.31 40.44
N THR A 20 5.91 -5.43 40.82
CA THR A 20 6.18 -4.35 41.78
C THR A 20 4.87 -3.88 42.40
N ALA A 21 4.83 -3.84 43.72
CA ALA A 21 3.68 -3.46 44.52
C ALA A 21 3.28 -1.98 44.30
N ALA A 22 2.29 -1.78 43.43
CA ALA A 22 1.38 -0.65 43.40
C ALA A 22 0.01 -1.25 43.11
N GLU A 23 -1.05 -0.83 43.82
CA GLU A 23 -2.41 -1.38 43.71
C GLU A 23 -2.78 -1.66 42.25
N THR A 24 -2.71 -2.93 41.84
CA THR A 24 -2.84 -3.31 40.43
C THR A 24 -4.32 -3.24 40.08
N LYS A 25 -4.74 -2.09 39.56
CA LYS A 25 -6.06 -1.91 38.97
C LYS A 25 -6.28 -2.99 37.90
N VAL A 26 -7.07 -4.00 38.21
CA VAL A 26 -7.42 -5.07 37.27
C VAL A 26 -8.45 -4.51 36.29
N TRP A 27 -8.09 -4.42 35.02
CA TRP A 27 -8.98 -3.92 33.99
C TRP A 27 -10.14 -4.88 33.71
N ALA A 28 -11.34 -4.35 33.48
CA ALA A 28 -12.55 -5.14 33.26
C ALA A 28 -12.42 -6.23 32.18
N HIS A 29 -11.67 -5.98 31.10
CA HIS A 29 -11.51 -6.99 30.04
C HIS A 29 -10.72 -8.23 30.47
N LEU A 30 -9.91 -8.14 31.53
CA LEU A 30 -9.20 -9.28 32.10
C LEU A 30 -10.12 -10.18 32.92
N THR A 31 -11.31 -9.70 33.30
CA THR A 31 -12.28 -10.48 34.09
C THR A 31 -13.29 -11.21 33.21
N TYR A 32 -13.38 -10.88 31.92
CA TYR A 32 -14.34 -11.50 30.99
C TYR A 32 -13.97 -12.96 30.71
N ASP A 33 -14.86 -13.88 31.10
CA ASP A 33 -14.60 -15.32 31.03
C ASP A 33 -14.27 -15.85 29.64
N PHE A 34 -14.87 -15.30 28.59
CA PHE A 34 -14.64 -15.71 27.20
C PHE A 34 -13.28 -15.22 26.64
N LEU A 35 -12.59 -14.31 27.32
CA LEU A 35 -11.24 -13.84 26.95
C LEU A 35 -10.12 -14.58 27.67
N LYS A 36 -10.45 -15.25 28.78
CA LYS A 36 -9.48 -15.99 29.60
C LYS A 36 -8.83 -17.11 28.80
N GLU A 37 -7.58 -17.39 29.15
CA GLU A 37 -6.79 -18.47 28.57
C GLU A 37 -7.51 -19.82 28.70
N GLY A 38 -7.43 -20.66 27.66
CA GLY A 38 -8.17 -21.92 27.57
C GLY A 38 -9.68 -21.79 27.30
N ARG A 39 -10.30 -20.64 27.57
CA ARG A 39 -11.73 -20.37 27.30
C ARG A 39 -12.00 -19.57 26.03
N ARG A 40 -10.98 -18.89 25.50
CA ARG A 40 -11.06 -18.20 24.20
C ARG A 40 -11.51 -19.15 23.09
N ARG A 41 -12.39 -18.67 22.22
CA ARG A 41 -12.85 -19.37 21.02
C ARG A 41 -12.81 -18.44 19.82
N ASP A 42 -12.61 -18.98 18.63
CA ASP A 42 -12.74 -18.23 17.37
C ASP A 42 -14.22 -17.95 17.05
N ALA A 43 -14.52 -17.21 15.96
CA ALA A 43 -15.89 -16.89 15.57
C ALA A 43 -16.80 -18.12 15.34
N HIS A 44 -16.23 -19.30 15.14
CA HIS A 44 -16.94 -20.56 14.94
C HIS A 44 -16.99 -21.43 16.21
N GLY A 45 -16.55 -20.92 17.36
CA GLY A 45 -16.59 -21.64 18.62
C GLY A 45 -15.45 -22.65 18.82
N ARG A 46 -14.38 -22.59 18.01
CA ARG A 46 -13.25 -23.54 18.07
C ARG A 46 -12.23 -23.10 19.11
N SER A 47 -11.61 -24.06 19.80
CA SER A 47 -10.51 -23.79 20.74
C SER A 47 -9.19 -23.55 19.98
N PRO A 48 -8.19 -22.89 20.61
CA PRO A 48 -6.87 -22.70 20.00
C PRO A 48 -6.16 -23.97 19.54
N ASP A 49 -6.47 -25.12 20.17
CA ASP A 49 -5.89 -26.43 19.79
C ASP A 49 -6.56 -27.05 18.55
N HIS A 50 -7.65 -26.47 18.06
CA HIS A 50 -8.34 -26.98 16.88
C HIS A 50 -7.53 -26.69 15.60
N PRO A 51 -7.35 -27.67 14.68
CA PRO A 51 -6.53 -27.49 13.47
C PRO A 51 -6.97 -26.30 12.58
N GLU A 52 -8.28 -26.04 12.54
CA GLU A 52 -8.85 -24.92 11.79
C GLU A 52 -9.16 -23.68 12.65
N PHE A 53 -8.57 -23.53 13.83
CA PHE A 53 -8.76 -22.34 14.66
C PHE A 53 -8.34 -21.07 13.92
N ASP A 54 -9.20 -20.04 13.91
CA ASP A 54 -8.84 -18.73 13.35
C ASP A 54 -8.52 -17.70 14.43
N GLY A 55 -7.21 -17.52 14.70
CA GLY A 55 -6.71 -16.57 15.70
C GLY A 55 -6.98 -15.10 15.38
N ARG A 56 -7.43 -14.78 14.16
CA ARG A 56 -7.86 -13.43 13.76
C ARG A 56 -9.29 -13.10 14.21
N THR A 57 -10.03 -14.08 14.73
CA THR A 57 -11.41 -13.88 15.17
C THR A 57 -11.62 -14.26 16.63
N LEU A 58 -12.71 -13.80 17.22
CA LEU A 58 -13.07 -14.07 18.59
C LEU A 58 -14.58 -14.29 18.73
N SER A 59 -14.98 -15.37 19.40
CA SER A 59 -16.36 -15.56 19.85
C SER A 59 -16.66 -14.63 21.02
N VAL A 60 -17.61 -13.72 20.83
CA VAL A 60 -18.10 -12.82 21.88
C VAL A 60 -19.57 -13.16 22.14
N PRO A 61 -19.95 -13.58 23.37
CA PRO A 61 -21.32 -14.00 23.67
C PRO A 61 -22.36 -12.92 23.39
N GLU A 62 -23.46 -13.27 22.72
CA GLU A 62 -24.55 -12.32 22.44
C GLU A 62 -25.19 -11.76 23.72
N SER A 63 -25.23 -12.55 24.80
CA SER A 63 -25.68 -12.09 26.12
C SER A 63 -24.81 -10.95 26.67
N PHE A 64 -23.51 -11.00 26.43
CA PHE A 64 -22.58 -9.92 26.77
C PHE A 64 -22.84 -8.69 25.89
N LYS A 65 -22.94 -8.86 24.57
CA LYS A 65 -23.13 -7.75 23.62
C LYS A 65 -24.43 -6.97 23.85
N ARG A 66 -25.52 -7.63 24.26
CA ARG A 66 -26.81 -6.99 24.56
C ARG A 66 -26.74 -5.95 25.69
N ASN A 67 -25.84 -6.18 26.65
CA ASN A 67 -25.67 -5.35 27.83
C ASN A 67 -24.71 -4.16 27.60
N LEU A 68 -23.99 -4.14 26.47
CA LEU A 68 -23.09 -3.05 26.14
C LEU A 68 -23.82 -1.76 25.75
N THR A 69 -23.08 -0.65 25.84
CA THR A 69 -23.47 0.60 25.17
C THR A 69 -23.41 0.41 23.65
N PRO A 70 -24.20 1.17 22.87
CA PRO A 70 -24.24 1.01 21.41
C PRO A 70 -22.88 1.12 20.71
N ALA A 71 -22.07 2.12 21.08
CA ALA A 71 -20.74 2.31 20.50
C ALA A 71 -19.78 1.16 20.87
N MET A 72 -19.80 0.72 22.14
CA MET A 72 -18.95 -0.39 22.59
C MET A 72 -19.36 -1.72 21.94
N ARG A 73 -20.65 -1.91 21.65
CA ARG A 73 -21.11 -3.05 20.86
C ARG A 73 -20.50 -3.04 19.45
N GLN A 74 -20.55 -1.91 18.74
CA GLN A 74 -19.91 -1.78 17.41
C GLN A 74 -18.40 -2.11 17.49
N TRP A 75 -17.70 -1.62 18.51
CA TRP A 75 -16.29 -1.95 18.71
C TRP A 75 -16.06 -3.45 18.93
N TRP A 76 -16.85 -4.10 19.79
CA TRP A 76 -16.74 -5.55 20.02
C TRP A 76 -17.12 -6.38 18.80
N ASP A 77 -18.08 -5.92 17.99
CA ASP A 77 -18.45 -6.57 16.74
C ASP A 77 -17.28 -6.53 15.75
N MET A 78 -16.59 -5.39 15.59
CA MET A 78 -15.38 -5.27 14.78
C MET A 78 -14.22 -6.08 15.36
N LYS A 79 -13.98 -5.97 16.68
CA LYS A 79 -12.91 -6.73 17.37
C LYS A 79 -13.12 -8.24 17.28
N SER A 80 -14.38 -8.70 17.25
CA SER A 80 -14.70 -10.12 17.09
C SER A 80 -14.30 -10.68 15.72
N GLN A 81 -14.29 -9.82 14.69
CA GLN A 81 -13.93 -10.17 13.32
C GLN A 81 -12.44 -9.94 13.02
N HIS A 82 -11.84 -8.94 13.67
CA HIS A 82 -10.43 -8.55 13.51
C HIS A 82 -9.73 -8.51 14.88
N PHE A 83 -9.67 -9.66 15.52
CA PHE A 83 -9.14 -9.80 16.88
C PHE A 83 -7.66 -9.45 16.95
N ASP A 84 -6.90 -9.76 15.91
CA ASP A 84 -5.46 -9.50 15.70
C ASP A 84 -5.11 -8.09 15.23
N VAL A 85 -6.09 -7.20 15.15
CA VAL A 85 -5.91 -5.83 14.66
C VAL A 85 -6.18 -4.82 15.77
N VAL A 86 -5.28 -3.85 15.97
CA VAL A 86 -5.50 -2.73 16.90
C VAL A 86 -6.49 -1.76 16.27
N LEU A 87 -7.62 -1.49 16.93
CA LEU A 87 -8.65 -0.62 16.39
C LEU A 87 -8.43 0.82 16.88
N PHE A 88 -8.17 1.73 15.94
CA PHE A 88 -8.25 3.16 16.18
C PHE A 88 -9.70 3.58 15.94
N PHE A 89 -10.48 3.64 17.02
CA PHE A 89 -11.93 3.79 16.97
C PHE A 89 -12.35 5.25 17.09
N LYS A 90 -12.83 5.85 15.98
CA LYS A 90 -13.17 7.28 15.94
C LYS A 90 -14.37 7.63 16.83
N VAL A 91 -14.18 8.54 17.77
CA VAL A 91 -15.21 9.13 18.62
C VAL A 91 -15.07 10.64 18.61
N GLY A 92 -15.93 11.30 17.83
CA GLY A 92 -15.79 12.71 17.49
C GLY A 92 -14.43 12.97 16.83
N LYS A 93 -13.70 13.94 17.37
CA LYS A 93 -12.38 14.34 16.86
C LYS A 93 -11.21 13.44 17.30
N PHE A 94 -11.46 12.38 18.06
CA PHE A 94 -10.42 11.53 18.65
C PHE A 94 -10.50 10.10 18.10
N TYR A 95 -9.34 9.46 17.92
CA TYR A 95 -9.27 8.01 17.86
C TYR A 95 -9.06 7.48 19.27
N GLU A 96 -9.98 6.64 19.72
CA GLU A 96 -9.96 5.98 21.01
C GLU A 96 -9.53 4.51 20.83
N LEU A 97 -8.84 4.00 21.84
CA LEU A 97 -8.42 2.61 21.96
C LEU A 97 -9.06 2.05 23.22
N TYR A 98 -9.66 0.87 23.13
CA TYR A 98 -10.35 0.23 24.25
C TYR A 98 -9.73 -1.11 24.63
N HIS A 99 -9.83 -1.46 25.91
CA HIS A 99 -9.47 -2.77 26.44
C HIS A 99 -8.02 -3.15 26.09
N MET A 100 -7.79 -4.23 25.34
CA MET A 100 -6.47 -4.69 24.91
C MET A 100 -5.76 -3.69 23.98
N ASP A 101 -6.52 -2.90 23.22
CA ASP A 101 -5.94 -1.88 22.33
C ASP A 101 -5.42 -0.70 23.15
N ALA A 102 -6.11 -0.34 24.24
CA ALA A 102 -5.66 0.70 25.15
C ALA A 102 -4.36 0.31 25.87
N VAL A 103 -4.24 -0.95 26.29
CA VAL A 103 -3.00 -1.49 26.87
C VAL A 103 -1.86 -1.36 25.86
N THR A 104 -2.09 -1.78 24.61
CA THR A 104 -1.13 -1.60 23.51
C THR A 104 -0.77 -0.12 23.32
N GLY A 105 -1.75 0.79 23.34
CA GLY A 105 -1.52 2.22 23.19
C GLY A 105 -0.67 2.82 24.31
N VAL A 106 -0.90 2.44 25.57
CA VAL A 106 -0.08 2.93 26.70
C VAL A 106 1.35 2.37 26.63
N GLU A 107 1.50 1.06 26.44
CA GLU A 107 2.82 0.40 26.44
C GLU A 107 3.66 0.76 25.22
N GLN A 108 3.05 0.84 24.04
CA GLN A 108 3.78 0.99 22.79
C GLN A 108 3.87 2.42 22.29
N LEU A 109 2.91 3.27 22.65
CA LEU A 109 2.81 4.65 22.15
C LEU A 109 3.00 5.71 23.25
N GLY A 110 3.11 5.29 24.52
CA GLY A 110 3.25 6.21 25.64
C GLY A 110 1.98 7.04 25.90
N LEU A 111 0.82 6.53 25.50
CA LEU A 111 -0.47 7.15 25.85
C LEU A 111 -0.73 7.01 27.36
N VAL A 112 -1.69 7.78 27.86
CA VAL A 112 -2.11 7.73 29.26
C VAL A 112 -3.52 7.15 29.35
N TYR A 113 -3.76 6.30 30.35
CA TYR A 113 -5.10 5.81 30.64
C TYR A 113 -6.04 6.95 31.07
N MET A 114 -7.21 6.99 30.47
CA MET A 114 -8.31 7.84 30.88
C MET A 114 -9.00 7.26 32.14
N LYS A 115 -9.67 8.12 32.91
CA LYS A 115 -10.43 7.68 34.08
C LYS A 115 -11.62 6.82 33.63
N GLY A 116 -11.79 5.65 34.24
CA GLY A 116 -12.87 4.71 33.93
C GLY A 116 -12.61 3.31 34.49
N GLU A 117 -13.61 2.44 34.36
CA GLU A 117 -13.56 1.04 34.84
C GLU A 117 -12.80 0.11 33.87
N PHE A 118 -12.81 0.42 32.57
CA PHE A 118 -12.06 -0.33 31.56
C PHE A 118 -10.82 0.45 31.10
N ALA A 119 -9.82 -0.27 30.59
CA ALA A 119 -8.65 0.32 29.97
C ALA A 119 -9.08 1.14 28.75
N HIS A 120 -8.78 2.43 28.75
CA HIS A 120 -9.18 3.37 27.71
C HIS A 120 -8.09 4.43 27.57
N SER A 121 -7.70 4.73 26.33
CA SER A 121 -6.77 5.81 25.96
C SER A 121 -7.14 6.32 24.57
N GLY A 122 -6.62 7.47 24.16
CA GLY A 122 -6.86 7.98 22.82
C GLY A 122 -5.97 9.15 22.44
N PHE A 123 -6.11 9.62 21.20
CA PHE A 123 -5.39 10.75 20.65
C PHE A 123 -6.22 11.48 19.57
N PRO A 124 -5.96 12.77 19.32
CA PRO A 124 -6.71 13.53 18.33
C PRO A 124 -6.42 13.07 16.90
N GLU A 125 -7.40 13.22 16.01
CA GLU A 125 -7.36 12.80 14.60
C GLU A 125 -6.06 13.18 13.88
N ILE A 126 -5.60 14.44 14.05
CA ILE A 126 -4.40 14.97 13.42
C ILE A 126 -3.12 14.16 13.72
N SER A 127 -3.12 13.40 14.83
CA SER A 127 -1.99 12.58 15.26
C SER A 127 -2.04 11.14 14.74
N TYR A 128 -3.07 10.75 13.97
CA TYR A 128 -3.22 9.40 13.43
C TYR A 128 -1.92 8.88 12.81
N GLY A 129 -1.36 9.61 11.84
CA GLY A 129 -0.19 9.17 11.10
C GLY A 129 1.05 8.91 11.97
N ARG A 130 1.21 9.62 13.10
CA ARG A 130 2.33 9.37 14.03
C ARG A 130 2.13 8.07 14.82
N TYR A 131 0.92 7.85 15.31
CA TYR A 131 0.62 6.71 16.18
C TYR A 131 0.44 5.41 15.40
N SER A 132 -0.19 5.46 14.22
CA SER A 132 -0.31 4.30 13.33
C SER A 132 1.07 3.83 12.88
N GLU A 133 1.94 4.75 12.46
CA GLU A 133 3.33 4.47 12.08
C GLU A 133 4.06 3.65 13.13
N SER A 134 4.04 4.14 14.37
CA SER A 134 4.79 3.51 15.45
C SER A 134 4.29 2.10 15.76
N LEU A 135 3.00 1.81 15.60
CA LEU A 135 2.47 0.46 15.77
C LEU A 135 2.84 -0.43 14.58
N ILE A 136 2.66 0.07 13.36
CA ILE A 136 2.94 -0.69 12.14
C ILE A 136 4.42 -1.09 12.08
N GLN A 137 5.35 -0.18 12.39
CA GLN A 137 6.80 -0.49 12.45
C GLN A 137 7.16 -1.53 13.52
N LYS A 138 6.34 -1.66 14.56
CA LYS A 138 6.47 -2.70 15.59
C LYS A 138 5.81 -4.03 15.21
N GLY A 139 5.26 -4.14 13.99
CA GLY A 139 4.61 -5.34 13.46
C GLY A 139 3.13 -5.49 13.80
N TYR A 140 2.50 -4.48 14.41
CA TYR A 140 1.06 -4.50 14.65
C TYR A 140 0.27 -4.19 13.36
N LYS A 141 -0.91 -4.78 13.24
CA LYS A 141 -1.93 -4.36 12.27
C LYS A 141 -2.81 -3.28 12.91
N VAL A 142 -3.12 -2.23 12.17
CA VAL A 142 -3.93 -1.11 12.65
C VAL A 142 -5.14 -0.94 11.74
N ALA A 143 -6.34 -0.95 12.33
CA ALA A 143 -7.57 -0.58 11.63
C ALA A 143 -7.95 0.86 11.94
N ARG A 144 -8.18 1.66 10.90
CA ARG A 144 -8.79 2.98 11.01
C ARG A 144 -10.30 2.81 10.92
N VAL A 145 -10.98 2.99 12.05
CA VAL A 145 -12.44 2.93 12.12
C VAL A 145 -12.97 4.34 12.17
N GLU A 146 -13.72 4.76 11.16
CA GLU A 146 -14.29 6.11 11.07
C GLU A 146 -15.77 6.11 11.42
N GLN A 147 -16.27 7.29 11.79
CA GLN A 147 -17.71 7.54 11.74
C GLN A 147 -18.10 7.78 10.28
N THR A 148 -19.07 7.04 9.77
CA THR A 148 -19.54 7.17 8.37
C THR A 148 -20.87 7.92 8.26
N GLU A 149 -21.29 8.52 9.37
CA GLU A 149 -22.48 9.36 9.47
C GLU A 149 -22.25 10.48 10.49
N THR A 150 -22.87 11.63 10.26
CA THR A 150 -22.94 12.74 11.22
C THR A 150 -24.07 12.50 12.23
N PRO A 151 -24.07 13.18 13.40
CA PRO A 151 -25.20 13.13 14.33
C PRO A 151 -26.54 13.50 13.68
N GLN A 152 -26.54 14.49 12.78
CA GLN A 152 -27.73 14.90 12.02
C GLN A 152 -28.23 13.78 11.10
N ALA A 153 -27.33 13.14 10.34
CA ALA A 153 -27.69 12.01 9.47
C ALA A 153 -28.25 10.82 10.28
N MET A 154 -27.67 10.55 11.46
CA MET A 154 -28.18 9.53 12.39
C MET A 154 -29.60 9.87 12.87
N GLU A 155 -29.87 11.13 13.26
CA GLU A 155 -31.20 11.56 13.66
C GLU A 155 -32.23 11.40 12.54
N GLU A 156 -31.87 11.77 11.31
CA GLU A 156 -32.73 11.57 10.13
C GLU A 156 -33.01 10.09 9.87
N ARG A 157 -32.00 9.23 9.97
CA ARG A 157 -32.16 7.77 9.87
C ARG A 157 -33.13 7.26 10.93
N CYS A 158 -32.97 7.69 12.19
CA CYS A 158 -33.85 7.29 13.29
C CYS A 158 -35.30 7.77 13.08
N LYS A 159 -35.52 8.96 12.53
CA LYS A 159 -36.86 9.48 12.22
C LYS A 159 -37.59 8.66 11.15
N LYS A 160 -36.84 8.09 10.19
CA LYS A 160 -37.38 7.23 9.12
C LYS A 160 -37.71 5.81 9.62
N MET A 161 -37.23 5.41 10.80
CA MET A 161 -37.49 4.09 11.38
C MET A 161 -38.80 4.07 12.17
N HIS A 162 -39.59 3.01 12.01
CA HIS A 162 -40.83 2.83 12.76
C HIS A 162 -40.61 2.68 14.28
N LYS A 163 -39.54 1.98 14.70
CA LYS A 163 -39.19 1.79 16.11
C LYS A 163 -37.67 1.69 16.32
N PRO A 164 -36.95 2.83 16.41
CA PRO A 164 -35.51 2.82 16.63
C PRO A 164 -35.17 2.29 18.03
N THR A 165 -34.22 1.35 18.10
CA THR A 165 -33.67 0.81 19.33
C THR A 165 -32.52 1.68 19.86
N LYS A 166 -31.97 1.35 21.04
CA LYS A 166 -30.76 2.02 21.54
C LYS A 166 -29.57 1.86 20.59
N PHE A 167 -29.50 0.77 19.83
CA PHE A 167 -28.40 0.48 18.91
C PHE A 167 -28.49 1.28 17.61
N ASP A 168 -29.67 1.81 17.28
CA ASP A 168 -29.87 2.71 16.13
C ASP A 168 -29.53 4.17 16.47
N LYS A 169 -29.56 4.52 17.76
CA LYS A 169 -29.27 5.86 18.30
C LYS A 169 -27.77 6.09 18.55
N VAL A 170 -26.95 5.63 17.62
CA VAL A 170 -25.52 5.92 17.56
C VAL A 170 -25.11 6.05 16.10
N VAL A 171 -24.21 6.99 15.82
CA VAL A 171 -23.59 7.15 14.50
C VAL A 171 -22.98 5.83 14.04
N ARG A 172 -23.15 5.50 12.76
CA ARG A 172 -22.54 4.31 12.15
C ARG A 172 -21.02 4.48 12.12
N ARG A 173 -20.33 3.37 12.35
CA ARG A 173 -18.87 3.26 12.20
C ARG A 173 -18.52 2.06 11.38
N GLU A 174 -17.47 2.20 10.60
CA GLU A 174 -16.96 1.16 9.71
C GLU A 174 -15.44 1.18 9.72
N ILE A 175 -14.82 0.02 9.51
CA ILE A 175 -13.40 -0.04 9.17
C ILE A 175 -13.26 0.57 7.77
N CYS A 176 -12.49 1.64 7.67
CA CYS A 176 -12.20 2.30 6.39
C CYS A 176 -10.85 1.85 5.82
N ARG A 177 -9.99 1.27 6.67
CA ARG A 177 -8.68 0.76 6.28
C ARG A 177 -8.11 -0.20 7.31
N ILE A 178 -7.42 -1.25 6.86
CA ILE A 178 -6.49 -2.01 7.71
C ILE A 178 -5.09 -1.89 7.12
N THR A 179 -4.13 -1.46 7.94
CA THR A 179 -2.75 -1.25 7.53
C THR A 179 -1.82 -2.14 8.35
N SER A 180 -0.93 -2.83 7.64
CA SER A 180 0.16 -3.65 8.19
C SER A 180 1.47 -3.25 7.50
N LEU A 181 2.60 -3.84 7.88
CA LEU A 181 3.87 -3.60 7.16
C LEU A 181 3.82 -3.96 5.68
N GLY A 182 3.03 -4.96 5.28
CA GLY A 182 2.90 -5.39 3.88
C GLY A 182 1.86 -4.60 3.06
N THR A 183 0.97 -3.84 3.70
CA THR A 183 -0.21 -3.23 3.04
C THR A 183 -0.25 -1.70 3.10
N ARG A 184 0.91 -1.05 3.19
CA ARG A 184 1.04 0.41 3.34
C ARG A 184 1.02 1.14 1.99
N LEU A 185 0.08 2.09 1.83
CA LEU A 185 0.07 3.00 0.66
C LEU A 185 0.67 4.38 0.94
N PHE A 186 0.90 4.74 2.20
CA PHE A 186 1.35 6.08 2.61
C PHE A 186 0.40 7.20 2.16
N GLY A 187 -0.90 7.03 2.45
CA GLY A 187 -1.97 7.98 2.09
C GLY A 187 -1.88 9.32 2.81
N VAL A 188 -2.84 10.22 2.58
CA VAL A 188 -2.83 11.60 3.12
C VAL A 188 -2.99 11.68 4.65
N HIS A 189 -3.56 10.62 5.23
CA HIS A 189 -3.70 10.44 6.67
C HIS A 189 -2.38 10.03 7.32
N ASP A 190 -1.50 9.37 6.56
CA ASP A 190 -0.16 8.99 7.01
C ASP A 190 0.70 10.26 7.09
N GLY A 191 1.52 10.37 8.14
CA GLY A 191 2.31 11.59 8.40
C GLY A 191 3.35 11.90 7.31
N GLN A 192 3.75 13.17 7.18
CA GLN A 192 4.70 13.63 6.14
C GLN A 192 6.12 13.05 6.24
N GLY A 193 6.51 12.44 7.36
CA GLY A 193 7.86 11.86 7.57
C GLY A 193 7.98 10.35 7.32
N CYS A 194 6.94 9.74 6.74
CA CYS A 194 6.83 8.29 6.63
C CYS A 194 7.37 7.78 5.28
N GLN A 195 8.69 7.84 5.09
CA GLN A 195 9.33 7.26 3.90
C GLN A 195 10.59 6.51 4.33
N ASP A 196 10.47 5.18 4.43
CA ASP A 196 11.62 4.29 4.28
C ASP A 196 11.88 4.16 2.77
N ASP A 197 13.08 4.47 2.30
CA ASP A 197 13.44 4.35 0.88
C ASP A 197 13.30 2.90 0.38
N LYS A 198 13.24 1.92 1.29
CA LYS A 198 13.15 0.49 0.98
C LYS A 198 11.73 0.05 0.60
N SER A 199 11.66 -0.87 -0.35
CA SER A 199 10.45 -1.61 -0.67
C SER A 199 10.12 -2.63 0.40
N SER A 200 8.84 -2.73 0.76
CA SER A 200 8.31 -3.74 1.68
C SER A 200 7.26 -4.56 0.94
N TYR A 201 7.62 -5.78 0.55
CA TYR A 201 6.74 -6.61 -0.27
C TYR A 201 5.73 -7.38 0.58
N LEU A 202 4.49 -7.46 0.09
CA LEU A 202 3.53 -8.51 0.45
C LEU A 202 3.73 -9.66 -0.55
N LEU A 203 4.04 -10.86 -0.06
CA LEU A 203 4.25 -12.05 -0.88
C LEU A 203 3.16 -13.08 -0.59
N ALA A 204 2.50 -13.60 -1.61
CA ALA A 204 1.76 -14.85 -1.56
C ALA A 204 2.48 -15.93 -2.35
N PHE A 205 2.45 -17.17 -1.86
CA PHE A 205 2.88 -18.32 -2.63
C PHE A 205 1.91 -19.50 -2.47
N ALA A 206 1.79 -20.28 -3.55
CA ALA A 206 1.08 -21.55 -3.60
C ALA A 206 2.09 -22.65 -3.96
N GLU A 207 2.03 -23.77 -3.23
CA GLU A 207 2.94 -24.90 -3.42
C GLU A 207 2.16 -26.13 -3.91
N LYS A 208 2.75 -26.84 -4.87
CA LYS A 208 2.33 -28.18 -5.28
C LYS A 208 3.54 -29.10 -5.22
N SER A 209 3.53 -30.05 -4.29
CA SER A 209 4.61 -31.04 -4.19
C SER A 209 4.63 -31.92 -5.43
N LEU A 210 5.81 -32.15 -5.98
CA LEU A 210 6.04 -33.15 -7.01
C LEU A 210 6.59 -34.39 -6.30
N GLU A 211 6.01 -35.57 -6.54
CA GLU A 211 6.40 -36.81 -5.84
C GLU A 211 7.83 -37.26 -6.21
N GLU A 212 8.36 -36.76 -7.32
CA GLU A 212 9.71 -37.03 -7.80
C GLU A 212 10.74 -36.16 -7.05
N ASN A 213 11.70 -36.80 -6.39
CA ASN A 213 12.91 -36.20 -5.81
C ASN A 213 12.74 -35.10 -4.74
N GLY A 214 11.51 -34.86 -4.24
CA GLY A 214 11.23 -33.81 -3.26
C GLY A 214 11.20 -32.41 -3.86
N GLU A 215 11.02 -32.30 -5.19
CA GLU A 215 10.81 -31.04 -5.89
C GLU A 215 9.39 -30.51 -5.65
N SER A 216 9.17 -29.23 -5.92
CA SER A 216 7.83 -28.66 -5.87
C SER A 216 7.65 -27.60 -6.93
N GLU A 217 6.43 -27.47 -7.42
CA GLU A 217 6.05 -26.34 -8.23
C GLU A 217 5.54 -25.23 -7.32
N LEU A 218 6.05 -24.02 -7.53
CA LEU A 218 5.69 -22.83 -6.76
C LEU A 218 5.09 -21.78 -7.69
N GLY A 219 3.88 -21.34 -7.35
CA GLY A 219 3.32 -20.10 -7.90
C GLY A 219 3.49 -18.99 -6.89
N ILE A 220 3.92 -17.81 -7.33
CA ILE A 220 4.13 -16.65 -6.48
C ILE A 220 3.41 -15.42 -7.03
N CYS A 221 3.01 -14.55 -6.12
CA CYS A 221 2.60 -13.19 -6.42
C CYS A 221 3.13 -12.27 -5.32
N PHE A 222 3.85 -11.21 -5.67
CA PHE A 222 4.29 -10.23 -4.68
C PHE A 222 4.15 -8.79 -5.17
N VAL A 223 3.89 -7.89 -4.24
CA VAL A 223 3.61 -6.48 -4.54
C VAL A 223 4.23 -5.55 -3.50
N ASP A 224 4.86 -4.48 -3.97
CA ASP A 224 5.13 -3.30 -3.14
C ASP A 224 3.89 -2.42 -3.18
N THR A 225 3.10 -2.45 -2.10
CA THR A 225 1.82 -1.73 -2.04
C THR A 225 2.03 -0.22 -2.13
N SER A 226 3.20 0.31 -1.79
CA SER A 226 3.46 1.75 -1.91
C SER A 226 3.60 2.27 -3.35
N VAL A 227 3.82 1.36 -4.31
CA VAL A 227 4.01 1.65 -5.74
C VAL A 227 2.95 0.98 -6.62
N GLY A 228 2.39 -0.13 -6.13
CA GLY A 228 1.35 -0.93 -6.79
C GLY A 228 1.83 -1.85 -7.90
N MET A 229 3.12 -2.20 -7.95
CA MET A 229 3.65 -3.12 -8.95
C MET A 229 3.53 -4.58 -8.50
N PHE A 230 2.62 -5.33 -9.10
CA PHE A 230 2.47 -6.77 -8.91
C PHE A 230 3.49 -7.54 -9.75
N HIS A 231 4.15 -8.52 -9.15
CA HIS A 231 5.05 -9.45 -9.80
C HIS A 231 4.47 -10.85 -9.66
N MET A 232 4.32 -11.57 -10.77
CA MET A 232 3.71 -12.91 -10.81
C MET A 232 4.64 -13.90 -11.49
N GLY A 233 4.71 -15.13 -10.99
CA GLY A 233 5.54 -16.15 -11.62
C GLY A 233 5.18 -17.54 -11.13
N GLN A 234 5.45 -18.55 -11.96
CA GLN A 234 5.36 -19.96 -11.59
C GLN A 234 6.61 -20.68 -12.06
N PHE A 235 7.20 -21.50 -11.19
CA PHE A 235 8.44 -22.22 -11.49
C PHE A 235 8.58 -23.49 -10.64
N ARG A 236 9.32 -24.46 -11.17
CA ARG A 236 9.78 -25.62 -10.39
C ARG A 236 10.95 -25.23 -9.50
N ASP A 237 10.90 -25.65 -8.24
CA ASP A 237 11.92 -25.42 -7.23
C ASP A 237 12.41 -26.75 -6.65
N ASP A 238 13.67 -26.75 -6.26
CA ASP A 238 14.36 -27.94 -5.79
C ASP A 238 13.95 -28.32 -4.34
N ARG A 239 14.55 -29.38 -3.83
CA ARG A 239 14.33 -29.87 -2.46
C ARG A 239 14.79 -28.89 -1.36
N TYR A 240 15.59 -27.88 -1.70
CA TYR A 240 16.11 -26.87 -0.78
C TYR A 240 15.37 -25.53 -0.88
N CYS A 241 14.43 -25.41 -1.82
CA CYS A 241 13.73 -24.19 -2.16
C CYS A 241 14.69 -23.07 -2.61
N SER A 242 15.71 -23.41 -3.41
CA SER A 242 16.76 -22.47 -3.80
C SER A 242 16.21 -21.26 -4.55
N LYS A 243 15.24 -21.44 -5.45
CA LYS A 243 14.66 -20.33 -6.23
C LYS A 243 13.77 -19.44 -5.36
N LEU A 244 12.99 -20.02 -4.44
CA LEU A 244 12.23 -19.24 -3.47
C LEU A 244 13.14 -18.44 -2.54
N ARG A 245 14.22 -19.05 -2.03
CA ARG A 245 15.22 -18.38 -1.18
C ARG A 245 15.92 -17.22 -1.92
N MET A 246 16.26 -17.43 -3.19
CA MET A 246 16.82 -16.37 -4.05
C MET A 246 15.82 -15.21 -4.19
N MET A 247 14.56 -15.51 -4.53
CA MET A 247 13.52 -14.50 -4.67
C MET A 247 13.37 -13.67 -3.39
N ILE A 248 13.30 -14.32 -2.22
CA ILE A 248 13.17 -13.66 -0.90
C ILE A 248 14.39 -12.78 -0.60
N ALA A 249 15.59 -13.19 -1.01
CA ALA A 249 16.80 -12.41 -0.79
C ALA A 249 16.84 -11.15 -1.68
N HIS A 250 16.38 -11.26 -2.93
CA HIS A 250 16.30 -10.14 -3.87
C HIS A 250 15.14 -9.19 -3.56
N HIS A 251 13.98 -9.74 -3.21
CA HIS A 251 12.71 -9.05 -2.99
C HIS A 251 12.17 -9.40 -1.60
N ARG A 252 12.75 -8.77 -0.58
CA ARG A 252 12.46 -9.12 0.82
C ARG A 252 11.01 -8.79 1.21
N PRO A 253 10.18 -9.80 1.52
CA PRO A 253 8.82 -9.55 1.97
C PRO A 253 8.81 -9.13 3.44
N ALA A 254 7.98 -8.13 3.73
CA ALA A 254 7.65 -7.75 5.10
C ALA A 254 6.50 -8.60 5.66
N GLN A 255 5.69 -9.16 4.75
CA GLN A 255 4.56 -10.02 5.08
C GLN A 255 4.37 -11.11 4.02
N VAL A 256 4.00 -12.31 4.49
CA VAL A 256 3.88 -13.50 3.66
C VAL A 256 2.53 -14.19 3.90
N LEU A 257 1.85 -14.51 2.81
CA LEU A 257 0.57 -15.21 2.74
C LEU A 257 0.81 -16.62 2.20
N TYR A 258 0.20 -17.62 2.84
CA TYR A 258 0.29 -19.00 2.39
C TYR A 258 -1.01 -19.74 2.69
N GLU A 259 -1.27 -20.81 1.96
CA GLU A 259 -2.45 -21.64 2.17
C GLU A 259 -2.26 -22.58 3.38
N ARG A 260 -3.17 -22.51 4.35
CA ARG A 260 -3.10 -23.36 5.56
C ARG A 260 -3.15 -24.84 5.18
N GLY A 261 -2.27 -25.62 5.80
CA GLY A 261 -2.22 -27.07 5.62
C GLY A 261 -1.57 -27.55 4.33
N GLN A 262 -1.20 -26.64 3.40
CA GLN A 262 -0.60 -27.00 2.10
C GLN A 262 0.92 -26.77 2.05
N VAL A 263 1.52 -26.25 3.13
CA VAL A 263 2.96 -25.96 3.19
C VAL A 263 3.76 -27.19 3.63
N THR A 264 4.71 -27.60 2.80
CA THR A 264 5.64 -28.71 3.09
C THR A 264 6.62 -28.38 4.23
N SER A 265 7.32 -29.39 4.75
CA SER A 265 8.35 -29.17 5.79
C SER A 265 9.49 -28.27 5.30
N LYS A 266 9.94 -28.43 4.05
CA LYS A 266 11.01 -27.61 3.46
C LYS A 266 10.63 -26.14 3.33
N VAL A 267 9.41 -25.83 2.90
CA VAL A 267 8.94 -24.44 2.84
C VAL A 267 8.70 -23.88 4.23
N ARG A 268 8.29 -24.71 5.20
CA ARG A 268 8.21 -24.30 6.62
C ARG A 268 9.57 -23.88 7.18
N GLU A 269 10.66 -24.55 6.79
CA GLU A 269 12.01 -24.10 7.16
C GLU A 269 12.38 -22.74 6.55
N VAL A 270 11.90 -22.43 5.34
CA VAL A 270 12.07 -21.10 4.73
C VAL A 270 11.28 -20.04 5.51
N LEU A 271 10.03 -20.38 5.88
CA LEU A 271 9.20 -19.50 6.71
C LEU A 271 9.87 -19.21 8.06
N ASP A 272 10.40 -20.24 8.73
CA ASP A 272 10.92 -20.12 10.10
C ASP A 272 12.38 -19.70 10.19
N GLY A 273 13.14 -19.77 9.09
CA GLY A 273 14.50 -19.27 8.96
C GLY A 273 14.56 -17.90 8.27
N PRO A 274 14.81 -17.83 6.94
CA PRO A 274 14.94 -16.58 6.19
C PRO A 274 13.81 -15.57 6.41
N LEU A 275 12.57 -16.05 6.57
CA LEU A 275 11.37 -15.22 6.76
C LEU A 275 10.93 -15.09 8.22
N ALA A 276 11.81 -15.40 9.18
CA ALA A 276 11.46 -15.35 10.61
C ALA A 276 10.92 -13.98 11.06
N ALA A 277 11.45 -12.89 10.49
CA ALA A 277 11.03 -11.53 10.83
C ALA A 277 9.77 -11.05 10.09
N ALA A 278 9.34 -11.74 9.04
CA ALA A 278 8.15 -11.36 8.27
C ALA A 278 6.87 -11.74 9.02
N ILE A 279 5.83 -10.93 8.85
CA ILE A 279 4.48 -11.28 9.33
C ILE A 279 3.98 -12.45 8.48
N LYS A 280 3.42 -13.49 9.11
CA LYS A 280 2.99 -14.73 8.45
C LYS A 280 1.48 -14.91 8.59
N GLU A 281 0.79 -14.98 7.46
CA GLU A 281 -0.66 -15.19 7.41
C GLU A 281 -0.98 -16.52 6.72
N GLY A 282 -1.39 -17.50 7.53
CA GLY A 282 -2.01 -18.69 6.99
C GLY A 282 -3.45 -18.38 6.61
N LEU A 283 -3.78 -18.48 5.32
CA LEU A 283 -5.12 -18.25 4.79
C LEU A 283 -5.90 -19.55 4.64
N ARG A 284 -7.23 -19.48 4.84
CA ARG A 284 -8.11 -20.64 4.70
C ARG A 284 -8.24 -21.04 3.20
N PRO A 285 -8.01 -22.32 2.86
CA PRO A 285 -8.21 -22.84 1.50
C PRO A 285 -9.60 -22.48 0.96
N TRP A 286 -9.66 -22.13 -0.33
CA TRP A 286 -10.87 -21.82 -1.12
C TRP A 286 -11.66 -20.56 -0.69
N LYS A 287 -11.66 -20.23 0.61
CA LYS A 287 -12.36 -19.06 1.16
C LYS A 287 -11.52 -17.79 1.04
N GLU A 288 -10.27 -17.88 1.47
CA GLU A 288 -9.33 -16.75 1.57
C GLU A 288 -8.16 -16.90 0.61
N PHE A 289 -7.63 -18.12 0.51
CA PHE A 289 -6.69 -18.48 -0.55
C PHE A 289 -7.50 -19.00 -1.74
N TRP A 290 -7.87 -18.11 -2.64
CA TRP A 290 -8.72 -18.44 -3.78
C TRP A 290 -8.02 -19.36 -4.78
N ASP A 291 -8.80 -20.16 -5.49
CA ASP A 291 -8.31 -20.86 -6.68
C ASP A 291 -8.20 -19.90 -7.88
N ALA A 292 -7.58 -20.37 -8.97
CA ALA A 292 -7.39 -19.55 -10.15
C ALA A 292 -8.72 -19.08 -10.77
N PRO A 293 -9.75 -19.93 -10.97
CA PRO A 293 -11.03 -19.49 -11.53
C PRO A 293 -11.73 -18.42 -10.69
N LYS A 294 -11.78 -18.57 -9.36
CA LYS A 294 -12.38 -17.55 -8.48
C LYS A 294 -11.61 -16.24 -8.52
N THR A 295 -10.28 -16.29 -8.64
CA THR A 295 -9.45 -15.08 -8.78
C THR A 295 -9.78 -14.32 -10.05
N LEU A 296 -9.84 -15.01 -11.19
CA LEU A 296 -10.17 -14.38 -12.47
C LEU A 296 -11.62 -13.89 -12.51
N GLN A 297 -12.55 -14.64 -11.90
CA GLN A 297 -13.93 -14.19 -11.74
C GLN A 297 -14.01 -12.89 -10.93
N PHE A 298 -13.30 -12.80 -9.80
CA PHE A 298 -13.27 -11.59 -8.99
C PHE A 298 -12.72 -10.38 -9.77
N LEU A 299 -11.64 -10.55 -10.53
CA LEU A 299 -11.07 -9.49 -11.35
C LEU A 299 -12.03 -9.00 -12.44
N ARG A 300 -12.73 -9.93 -13.10
CA ARG A 300 -13.74 -9.62 -14.11
C ARG A 300 -14.93 -8.87 -13.51
N ASP A 301 -15.50 -9.42 -12.44
CA ASP A 301 -16.71 -8.88 -11.82
C ASP A 301 -16.43 -7.53 -11.13
N GLY A 302 -15.22 -7.32 -10.62
CA GLY A 302 -14.78 -6.05 -10.01
C GLY A 302 -14.47 -4.92 -10.99
N ARG A 303 -14.40 -5.19 -12.31
CA ARG A 303 -14.22 -4.19 -13.38
C ARG A 303 -13.00 -3.25 -13.20
N TYR A 304 -11.98 -3.69 -12.46
CA TYR A 304 -10.77 -2.90 -12.17
C TYR A 304 -10.01 -2.43 -13.41
N PHE A 305 -10.17 -3.14 -14.53
CA PHE A 305 -9.42 -2.92 -15.77
C PHE A 305 -10.27 -2.47 -16.95
N GLU A 306 -11.54 -2.09 -16.73
CA GLU A 306 -12.50 -1.90 -17.82
C GLU A 306 -12.10 -0.82 -18.84
N ALA A 307 -11.47 0.27 -18.41
CA ALA A 307 -11.15 1.40 -19.28
C ALA A 307 -10.18 1.04 -20.42
N GLU A 308 -9.27 0.09 -20.18
CA GLU A 308 -8.16 -0.21 -21.09
C GLU A 308 -7.87 -1.71 -21.24
N GLY A 309 -8.69 -2.58 -20.64
CA GLY A 309 -8.50 -4.01 -20.62
C GLY A 309 -7.39 -4.50 -19.67
N TYR A 310 -7.26 -5.82 -19.58
CA TYR A 310 -6.26 -6.50 -18.76
C TYR A 310 -4.83 -6.12 -19.18
N PRO A 311 -3.91 -5.89 -18.22
CA PRO A 311 -2.50 -5.64 -18.53
C PRO A 311 -1.86 -6.82 -19.29
N GLU A 312 -1.02 -6.52 -20.29
CA GLU A 312 -0.35 -7.56 -21.09
C GLU A 312 0.37 -8.63 -20.25
N PRO A 313 1.15 -8.27 -19.19
CA PRO A 313 1.83 -9.28 -18.37
C PRO A 313 0.86 -10.19 -17.61
N LEU A 314 -0.35 -9.72 -17.28
CA LEU A 314 -1.36 -10.54 -16.63
C LEU A 314 -2.02 -11.52 -17.63
N LEU A 315 -2.20 -11.10 -18.89
CA LEU A 315 -2.71 -11.95 -19.95
C LEU A 315 -1.81 -13.15 -20.26
N GLU A 316 -0.51 -13.07 -19.94
CA GLU A 316 0.42 -14.21 -20.08
C GLU A 316 0.04 -15.42 -19.21
N PHE A 317 -0.65 -15.19 -18.09
CA PHE A 317 -1.09 -16.25 -17.16
C PHE A 317 -2.50 -16.79 -17.47
N ILE A 318 -3.25 -16.11 -18.34
CA ILE A 318 -4.66 -16.40 -18.63
C ILE A 318 -4.76 -17.12 -19.98
N SER A 319 -5.54 -18.19 -20.03
CA SER A 319 -5.83 -18.90 -21.28
C SER A 319 -6.71 -18.04 -22.18
N GLN A 320 -6.25 -17.80 -23.41
CA GLN A 320 -6.98 -17.01 -24.40
C GLN A 320 -8.06 -17.83 -25.13
N ASP A 321 -8.06 -19.15 -24.97
CA ASP A 321 -9.06 -20.04 -25.58
C ASP A 321 -10.42 -19.93 -24.87
N ASP A 322 -10.40 -19.51 -23.60
CA ASP A 322 -11.60 -19.17 -22.85
C ASP A 322 -12.04 -17.74 -23.13
N LYS A 323 -13.12 -17.59 -23.90
CA LYS A 323 -13.71 -16.28 -24.23
C LYS A 323 -14.11 -15.46 -23.00
N MET A 324 -14.35 -16.10 -21.85
CA MET A 324 -14.67 -15.41 -20.60
C MET A 324 -13.43 -15.02 -19.80
N LEU A 325 -12.24 -15.46 -20.21
CA LEU A 325 -10.96 -15.22 -19.53
C LEU A 325 -10.99 -15.66 -18.05
N LEU A 326 -11.70 -16.75 -17.75
CA LEU A 326 -11.84 -17.31 -16.39
C LEU A 326 -10.93 -18.51 -16.14
N THR A 327 -10.15 -18.90 -17.13
CA THR A 327 -9.29 -20.07 -17.08
C THR A 327 -7.83 -19.63 -17.13
N ALA A 328 -7.03 -20.02 -16.13
CA ALA A 328 -5.59 -19.84 -16.16
C ALA A 328 -4.96 -20.85 -17.13
N LYS A 329 -3.79 -20.54 -17.69
CA LYS A 329 -2.98 -21.58 -18.36
C LYS A 329 -2.55 -22.63 -17.35
N GLU A 330 -2.40 -23.88 -17.78
CA GLU A 330 -2.12 -25.02 -16.90
C GLU A 330 -0.80 -24.81 -16.13
N GLU A 331 0.24 -24.33 -16.81
CA GLU A 331 1.55 -23.99 -16.27
C GLU A 331 1.58 -22.69 -15.43
N CYS A 332 0.44 -22.01 -15.28
CA CYS A 332 0.30 -20.74 -14.58
C CYS A 332 -0.76 -20.77 -13.46
N GLU A 333 -1.40 -21.92 -13.23
CA GLU A 333 -2.52 -22.04 -12.27
C GLU A 333 -2.12 -21.60 -10.85
N LEU A 334 -0.93 -22.00 -10.37
CA LEU A 334 -0.44 -21.65 -9.03
C LEU A 334 -0.11 -20.15 -8.92
N ALA A 335 0.40 -19.52 -9.98
CA ALA A 335 0.66 -18.08 -9.99
C ALA A 335 -0.65 -17.28 -9.87
N VAL A 336 -1.68 -17.66 -10.62
CA VAL A 336 -3.01 -17.03 -10.53
C VAL A 336 -3.64 -17.32 -9.16
N LYS A 337 -3.46 -18.51 -8.60
CA LYS A 337 -3.86 -18.86 -7.25
C LYS A 337 -3.20 -17.96 -6.19
N ALA A 338 -1.89 -17.73 -6.31
CA ALA A 338 -1.14 -16.83 -5.44
C ALA A 338 -1.60 -15.37 -5.58
N LEU A 339 -1.91 -14.93 -6.81
CA LEU A 339 -2.55 -13.62 -7.04
C LEU A 339 -3.88 -13.51 -6.29
N GLY A 340 -4.71 -14.56 -6.30
CA GLY A 340 -5.96 -14.61 -5.56
C GLY A 340 -5.80 -14.39 -4.06
N ALA A 341 -4.79 -15.01 -3.46
CA ALA A 341 -4.45 -14.81 -2.06
C ALA A 341 -4.02 -13.38 -1.75
N CYS A 342 -3.17 -12.79 -2.60
CA CYS A 342 -2.79 -11.38 -2.51
C CYS A 342 -4.03 -10.47 -2.60
N ILE A 343 -4.86 -10.63 -3.63
CA ILE A 343 -6.06 -9.81 -3.84
C ILE A 343 -7.01 -9.93 -2.65
N TRP A 344 -7.31 -11.15 -2.20
CA TRP A 344 -8.18 -11.36 -1.04
C TRP A 344 -7.68 -10.58 0.19
N TYR A 345 -6.38 -10.64 0.47
CA TYR A 345 -5.80 -9.95 1.62
C TYR A 345 -5.82 -8.42 1.47
N LEU A 346 -5.62 -7.93 0.25
CA LEU A 346 -5.74 -6.52 -0.08
C LEU A 346 -7.19 -6.04 0.03
N SER A 347 -8.17 -6.87 -0.35
CA SER A 347 -9.60 -6.61 -0.17
C SER A 347 -10.01 -6.58 1.31
N ASP A 348 -9.51 -7.52 2.12
CA ASP A 348 -9.71 -7.50 3.58
C ASP A 348 -9.10 -6.23 4.22
N SER A 349 -8.01 -5.74 3.61
CA SER A 349 -7.37 -4.49 4.02
C SER A 349 -8.02 -3.21 3.46
N LEU A 350 -8.99 -3.35 2.55
CA LEU A 350 -9.67 -2.28 1.81
C LEU A 350 -8.70 -1.42 0.98
N VAL A 351 -7.83 -2.08 0.21
CA VAL A 351 -6.74 -1.44 -0.58
C VAL A 351 -6.62 -1.98 -2.01
N GLU A 352 -7.37 -3.01 -2.34
CA GLU A 352 -7.29 -3.71 -3.63
C GLU A 352 -7.61 -2.79 -4.81
N GLU A 353 -8.61 -1.91 -4.67
CA GLU A 353 -9.00 -1.01 -5.74
C GLU A 353 -7.90 0.01 -6.04
N ASP A 354 -7.26 0.55 -4.99
CA ASP A 354 -6.13 1.48 -5.13
C ASP A 354 -5.01 0.89 -6.00
N LEU A 355 -4.78 -0.42 -5.88
CA LEU A 355 -3.65 -1.11 -6.47
C LEU A 355 -3.97 -1.71 -7.83
N LEU A 356 -5.10 -2.42 -7.96
CA LEU A 356 -5.49 -3.08 -9.20
C LEU A 356 -5.76 -2.05 -10.30
N THR A 357 -6.44 -0.95 -9.98
CA THR A 357 -6.74 0.08 -10.99
C THR A 357 -5.50 0.80 -11.54
N MET A 358 -4.32 0.64 -10.90
CA MET A 358 -3.04 1.11 -11.46
C MET A 358 -2.55 0.26 -12.64
N ARG A 359 -3.06 -0.97 -12.80
CA ARG A 359 -2.76 -1.87 -13.93
C ARG A 359 -1.28 -2.24 -14.08
N LYS A 360 -0.51 -2.16 -12.99
CA LYS A 360 0.94 -2.42 -12.97
C LYS A 360 1.23 -3.89 -12.63
N PHE A 361 1.54 -4.68 -13.64
CA PHE A 361 1.92 -6.09 -13.51
C PHE A 361 3.25 -6.35 -14.22
N ARG A 362 4.01 -7.33 -13.70
CA ARG A 362 5.25 -7.86 -14.30
C ARG A 362 5.29 -9.37 -14.14
N VAL A 363 5.85 -10.03 -15.15
CA VAL A 363 6.24 -11.44 -15.03
C VAL A 363 7.54 -11.50 -14.24
N TYR A 364 7.57 -12.38 -13.26
CA TYR A 364 8.76 -12.77 -12.51
C TYR A 364 9.17 -14.16 -12.98
N THR A 365 10.42 -14.25 -13.41
CA THR A 365 11.07 -15.53 -13.76
C THR A 365 12.34 -15.62 -12.92
N PRO A 366 12.53 -16.69 -12.13
CA PRO A 366 13.79 -16.91 -11.43
C PRO A 366 14.93 -17.03 -12.45
N GLU A 367 16.06 -16.39 -12.17
CA GLU A 367 17.25 -16.51 -13.01
C GLU A 367 17.77 -17.97 -12.96
N GLY A 368 18.00 -18.59 -14.13
CA GLY A 368 18.69 -19.89 -14.22
C GLY A 368 17.93 -21.08 -14.81
N GLU A 369 16.89 -20.91 -15.63
CA GLU A 369 16.30 -22.05 -16.37
C GLU A 369 17.21 -22.62 -17.47
N SER A 370 18.19 -21.83 -17.95
CA SER A 370 19.30 -22.32 -18.79
C SER A 370 20.58 -21.50 -18.52
N HIS A 371 21.75 -22.15 -18.45
CA HIS A 371 23.04 -21.46 -18.30
C HIS A 371 23.44 -20.67 -19.56
N MET A 372 22.83 -20.96 -20.71
CA MET A 372 23.12 -20.30 -21.98
C MET A 372 22.34 -19.00 -22.19
N ASP A 373 21.23 -18.77 -21.49
CA ASP A 373 20.38 -17.58 -21.64
C ASP A 373 20.35 -16.65 -20.41
N ALA A 374 21.14 -16.95 -19.37
CA ALA A 374 21.22 -16.12 -18.18
C ALA A 374 21.68 -14.70 -18.55
N GLN A 375 20.84 -13.69 -18.27
CA GLN A 375 21.15 -12.28 -18.49
C GLN A 375 21.94 -11.67 -17.31
N ASN A 376 21.84 -12.32 -16.15
CA ASN A 376 22.34 -11.85 -14.87
C ASN A 376 23.11 -12.96 -14.13
N MET A 377 24.01 -12.54 -13.24
CA MET A 377 24.74 -13.39 -12.32
C MET A 377 23.81 -13.79 -11.18
N ILE A 378 23.64 -15.10 -11.02
CA ILE A 378 22.83 -15.65 -9.95
C ILE A 378 23.56 -15.46 -8.62
N LEU A 379 22.95 -14.70 -7.71
CA LEU A 379 23.36 -14.57 -6.31
C LEU A 379 22.26 -15.14 -5.43
N ASP A 380 22.51 -16.32 -4.85
CA ASP A 380 21.59 -16.92 -3.89
C ASP A 380 21.61 -16.17 -2.55
N GLY A 381 20.64 -16.49 -1.68
CA GLY A 381 20.52 -15.82 -0.39
C GLY A 381 21.76 -15.99 0.50
N VAL A 382 22.42 -17.15 0.42
CA VAL A 382 23.63 -17.44 1.21
C VAL A 382 24.80 -16.59 0.72
N SER A 383 24.97 -16.43 -0.58
CA SER A 383 26.00 -15.58 -1.18
C SER A 383 25.77 -14.11 -0.87
N LEU A 384 24.53 -13.63 -0.94
CA LEU A 384 24.18 -12.25 -0.59
C LEU A 384 24.50 -11.91 0.87
N GLU A 385 24.31 -12.87 1.79
CA GLU A 385 24.66 -12.72 3.21
C GLU A 385 26.18 -12.82 3.44
N ASN A 386 26.85 -13.83 2.89
CA ASN A 386 28.28 -14.06 3.11
C ASN A 386 29.16 -12.96 2.48
N LEU A 387 28.71 -12.36 1.38
CA LEU A 387 29.39 -11.24 0.73
C LEU A 387 28.96 -9.87 1.30
N GLU A 388 28.10 -9.87 2.32
CA GLU A 388 27.55 -8.67 2.97
C GLU A 388 27.05 -7.62 1.96
N ILE A 389 26.33 -8.05 0.91
CA ILE A 389 25.91 -7.16 -0.18
C ILE A 389 24.86 -6.18 0.31
N VAL A 390 23.82 -6.69 0.98
CA VAL A 390 22.67 -5.90 1.45
C VAL A 390 22.66 -5.77 2.98
N ARG A 391 23.17 -6.75 3.72
CA ARG A 391 23.23 -6.74 5.19
C ARG A 391 24.50 -7.42 5.67
N ASN A 392 25.06 -6.91 6.75
CA ASN A 392 26.14 -7.56 7.47
C ASN A 392 25.62 -8.65 8.42
N VAL A 393 26.53 -9.36 9.08
CA VAL A 393 26.22 -10.39 10.11
C VAL A 393 25.32 -9.90 11.26
N ASN A 394 25.29 -8.59 11.55
CA ASN A 394 24.40 -8.01 12.57
C ASN A 394 23.00 -7.66 12.02
N GLY A 395 22.76 -7.90 10.73
CA GLY A 395 21.52 -7.55 10.04
C GLY A 395 21.37 -6.06 9.75
N THR A 396 22.44 -5.28 9.85
CA THR A 396 22.45 -3.84 9.56
C THR A 396 23.03 -3.55 8.17
N LEU A 397 22.85 -2.33 7.67
CA LEU A 397 23.46 -1.88 6.42
C LEU A 397 24.95 -1.53 6.58
N GLU A 398 25.40 -1.26 7.80
CA GLU A 398 26.73 -0.72 8.06
C GLU A 398 27.84 -1.61 7.51
N GLY A 399 28.71 -1.03 6.67
CA GLY A 399 29.85 -1.74 6.08
C GLY A 399 29.50 -2.71 4.95
N THR A 400 28.25 -2.73 4.50
CA THR A 400 27.81 -3.54 3.35
C THR A 400 28.24 -2.93 2.02
N LEU A 401 28.20 -3.73 0.96
CA LEU A 401 28.45 -3.22 -0.40
C LEU A 401 27.44 -2.13 -0.79
N LEU A 402 26.16 -2.33 -0.45
CA LEU A 402 25.11 -1.34 -0.69
C LEU A 402 25.40 -0.01 0.01
N ASP A 403 25.72 -0.05 1.31
CA ASP A 403 26.04 1.14 2.10
C ASP A 403 27.28 1.88 1.57
N THR A 404 28.26 1.11 1.07
CA THR A 404 29.50 1.67 0.50
C THR A 404 29.27 2.34 -0.87
N MET A 405 28.35 1.81 -1.69
CA MET A 405 28.18 2.24 -3.09
C MET A 405 26.95 3.11 -3.35
N ASP A 406 25.99 3.17 -2.42
CA ASP A 406 24.76 3.95 -2.62
C ASP A 406 25.03 5.47 -2.47
N PHE A 407 25.31 6.09 -3.63
CA PHE A 407 25.35 7.55 -3.78
C PHE A 407 24.17 8.07 -4.62
N CYS A 408 23.06 7.32 -4.71
CA CYS A 408 21.90 7.72 -5.50
C CYS A 408 21.25 8.98 -4.91
N ALA A 409 20.87 9.91 -5.80
CA ALA A 409 20.26 11.18 -5.39
C ALA A 409 18.75 11.07 -5.10
N THR A 410 18.10 10.02 -5.61
CA THR A 410 16.64 9.85 -5.54
C THR A 410 16.24 8.51 -4.91
N PRO A 411 15.09 8.42 -4.20
CA PRO A 411 14.64 7.18 -3.58
C PRO A 411 14.41 6.02 -4.56
N PHE A 412 13.78 6.30 -5.72
CA PHE A 412 13.59 5.30 -6.78
C PHE A 412 14.93 4.88 -7.42
N GLY A 413 15.92 5.77 -7.45
CA GLY A 413 17.29 5.42 -7.87
C GLY A 413 17.96 4.45 -6.91
N LYS A 414 17.81 4.66 -5.59
CA LYS A 414 18.31 3.72 -4.56
C LYS A 414 17.68 2.33 -4.69
N ARG A 415 16.36 2.27 -4.91
CA ARG A 415 15.64 1.00 -5.11
C ARG A 415 16.14 0.26 -6.37
N LEU A 416 16.32 0.98 -7.48
CA LEU A 416 16.87 0.40 -8.71
C LEU A 416 18.33 -0.08 -8.51
N PHE A 417 19.14 0.70 -7.80
CA PHE A 417 20.53 0.35 -7.52
C PHE A 417 20.64 -0.92 -6.68
N LEU A 418 19.79 -1.08 -5.65
CA LEU A 418 19.69 -2.32 -4.90
C LEU A 418 19.37 -3.52 -5.81
N GLN A 419 18.43 -3.38 -6.74
CA GLN A 419 18.11 -4.44 -7.71
C GLN A 419 19.32 -4.79 -8.58
N TRP A 420 20.07 -3.79 -9.06
CA TRP A 420 21.27 -4.02 -9.88
C TRP A 420 22.40 -4.70 -9.11
N LEU A 421 22.55 -4.42 -7.81
CA LEU A 421 23.52 -5.11 -6.95
C LEU A 421 23.13 -6.57 -6.68
N CYS A 422 21.84 -6.85 -6.48
CA CYS A 422 21.35 -8.21 -6.21
C CYS A 422 21.32 -9.10 -7.46
N ALA A 423 21.22 -8.50 -8.65
CA ALA A 423 21.23 -9.21 -9.94
C ALA A 423 22.23 -8.54 -10.92
N PRO A 424 23.55 -8.72 -10.72
CA PRO A 424 24.56 -8.17 -11.63
C PRO A 424 24.37 -8.70 -13.05
N LEU A 425 24.72 -7.93 -14.08
CA LEU A 425 24.67 -8.42 -15.47
C LEU A 425 25.81 -9.41 -15.72
N CYS A 426 25.59 -10.42 -16.57
CA CYS A 426 26.65 -11.31 -17.06
C CYS A 426 26.85 -11.26 -18.59
N ASN A 427 25.98 -10.54 -19.31
CA ASN A 427 26.15 -10.27 -20.73
C ASN A 427 27.27 -9.24 -20.99
N PRO A 428 28.35 -9.57 -21.72
CA PRO A 428 29.46 -8.65 -21.94
C PRO A 428 29.06 -7.35 -22.63
N ALA A 429 28.14 -7.37 -23.60
CA ALA A 429 27.71 -6.16 -24.30
C ALA A 429 26.95 -5.21 -23.38
N SER A 430 26.05 -5.74 -22.53
CA SER A 430 25.32 -4.92 -21.55
C SER A 430 26.23 -4.40 -20.42
N ILE A 431 27.25 -5.16 -20.02
CA ILE A 431 28.27 -4.71 -19.07
C ILE A 431 29.09 -3.56 -19.68
N CYS A 432 29.60 -3.74 -20.90
CA CYS A 432 30.35 -2.70 -21.62
C CYS A 432 29.50 -1.44 -21.83
N ASP A 433 28.21 -1.57 -22.15
CA ASP A 433 27.30 -0.42 -22.27
C ASP A 433 27.19 0.37 -20.95
N ARG A 434 27.06 -0.31 -19.80
CA ARG A 434 27.07 0.37 -18.49
C ARG A 434 28.43 1.01 -18.17
N GLN A 435 29.54 0.39 -18.55
CA GLN A 435 30.88 0.96 -18.38
C GLN A 435 31.07 2.20 -19.26
N ASP A 436 30.62 2.14 -20.52
CA ASP A 436 30.59 3.28 -21.42
C ASP A 436 29.75 4.42 -20.83
N ALA A 437 28.59 4.12 -20.23
CA ALA A 437 27.74 5.11 -19.58
C ALA A 437 28.47 5.83 -18.45
N VAL A 438 29.21 5.08 -17.61
CA VAL A 438 30.01 5.65 -16.52
C VAL A 438 31.10 6.56 -17.08
N ASP A 439 31.86 6.10 -18.06
CA ASP A 439 32.91 6.90 -18.71
C ASP A 439 32.36 8.17 -19.36
N ASP A 440 31.22 8.07 -20.04
CA ASP A 440 30.56 9.19 -20.71
C ASP A 440 30.12 10.26 -19.68
N LEU A 441 29.54 9.85 -18.56
CA LEU A 441 29.18 10.73 -17.46
C LEU A 441 30.41 11.37 -16.80
N LEU A 442 31.52 10.63 -16.67
CA LEU A 442 32.78 11.16 -16.14
C LEU A 442 33.38 12.24 -17.05
N ARG A 443 33.28 12.09 -18.38
CA ARG A 443 33.73 13.11 -19.34
C ARG A 443 32.86 14.37 -19.31
N ALA A 444 31.58 14.23 -18.96
CA ALA A 444 30.63 15.33 -18.81
C ALA A 444 30.46 15.81 -17.35
N TYR A 445 31.52 15.74 -16.55
CA TYR A 445 31.48 15.95 -15.09
C TYR A 445 30.73 17.22 -14.64
N ASP A 446 30.98 18.36 -15.30
CA ASP A 446 30.34 19.63 -14.93
C ASP A 446 28.81 19.56 -15.12
N ARG A 447 28.35 19.02 -16.27
CA ARG A 447 26.92 18.83 -16.55
C ARG A 447 26.28 17.84 -15.58
N VAL A 448 26.95 16.73 -15.30
CA VAL A 448 26.48 15.72 -14.34
C VAL A 448 26.34 16.32 -12.94
N THR A 449 27.26 17.19 -12.54
CA THR A 449 27.21 17.86 -11.24
C THR A 449 25.98 18.75 -11.13
N ASP A 450 25.65 19.50 -12.18
CA ASP A 450 24.46 20.36 -12.21
C ASP A 450 23.16 19.55 -12.28
N SER A 451 23.08 18.53 -13.15
CA SER A 451 21.94 17.60 -13.20
C SER A 451 21.74 16.89 -11.87
N ARG A 452 22.82 16.50 -11.17
CA ARG A 452 22.74 15.87 -9.84
C ARG A 452 22.16 16.82 -8.79
N LYS A 453 22.41 18.13 -8.86
CA LYS A 453 21.79 19.12 -7.95
C LYS A 453 20.28 19.12 -8.12
N LEU A 454 19.80 19.08 -9.37
CA LEU A 454 18.37 18.97 -9.68
C LEU A 454 17.79 17.62 -9.22
N LEU A 455 18.47 16.50 -9.50
CA LEU A 455 18.03 15.17 -9.06
C LEU A 455 17.84 15.09 -7.54
N LYS A 456 18.66 15.78 -6.74
CA LYS A 456 18.51 15.84 -5.27
C LYS A 456 17.25 16.55 -4.80
N THR A 457 16.61 17.37 -5.65
CA THR A 457 15.35 18.05 -5.30
C THR A 457 14.12 17.21 -5.63
N LEU A 458 14.27 16.09 -6.35
CA LEU A 458 13.14 15.25 -6.72
C LEU A 458 12.59 14.53 -5.48
N PRO A 459 11.25 14.52 -5.29
CA PRO A 459 10.63 13.67 -4.29
C PRO A 459 10.68 12.20 -4.74
N ASP A 460 10.19 11.29 -3.89
CA ASP A 460 9.88 9.91 -4.31
C ASP A 460 8.69 9.90 -5.30
N LEU A 461 8.94 10.26 -6.56
CA LEU A 461 7.93 10.41 -7.61
C LEU A 461 7.12 9.12 -7.82
N GLU A 462 7.76 7.96 -7.73
CA GLU A 462 7.12 6.66 -7.96
C GLU A 462 5.99 6.42 -6.94
N ARG A 463 6.26 6.64 -5.64
CA ARG A 463 5.23 6.54 -4.60
C ARG A 463 4.25 7.72 -4.63
N LEU A 464 4.73 8.91 -4.98
CA LEU A 464 3.87 10.10 -5.05
C LEU A 464 2.78 9.94 -6.12
N LEU A 465 3.12 9.34 -7.27
CA LEU A 465 2.16 8.97 -8.31
C LEU A 465 1.12 7.97 -7.79
N ALA A 466 1.53 6.93 -7.05
CA ALA A 466 0.59 5.98 -6.44
C ALA A 466 -0.38 6.67 -5.47
N LYS A 467 0.11 7.63 -4.68
CA LYS A 467 -0.73 8.44 -3.78
C LYS A 467 -1.73 9.32 -4.53
N ILE A 468 -1.29 9.96 -5.63
CA ILE A 468 -2.15 10.82 -6.45
C ILE A 468 -3.23 9.97 -7.14
N HIS A 469 -2.86 8.78 -7.65
CA HIS A 469 -3.79 7.81 -8.22
C HIS A 469 -4.90 7.46 -7.23
N SER A 470 -4.54 7.00 -6.03
CA SER A 470 -5.50 6.67 -4.96
C SER A 470 -6.43 7.85 -4.62
N GLN A 471 -5.91 9.08 -4.56
CA GLN A 471 -6.72 10.28 -4.34
C GLN A 471 -7.73 10.55 -5.47
N GLY A 472 -7.40 10.18 -6.70
CA GLY A 472 -8.28 10.30 -7.87
C GLY A 472 -9.39 9.24 -7.91
N LEU A 473 -9.24 8.11 -7.23
CA LEU A 473 -10.22 7.02 -7.22
C LEU A 473 -11.45 7.28 -6.35
N ALA A 474 -11.34 8.14 -5.33
CA ALA A 474 -12.41 8.42 -4.37
C ALA A 474 -13.75 8.87 -5.00
N ARG A 475 -13.78 9.16 -6.31
CA ARG A 475 -14.99 9.49 -7.09
C ARG A 475 -15.58 8.33 -7.91
N LYS A 476 -14.89 7.19 -8.04
CA LYS A 476 -15.31 6.06 -8.91
C LYS A 476 -16.04 4.95 -8.14
N ASN A 477 -15.61 4.60 -6.92
CA ASN A 477 -16.29 3.61 -6.09
C ASN A 477 -17.02 4.25 -4.90
N MET A 478 -18.30 4.54 -5.08
CA MET A 478 -19.13 5.15 -4.03
C MET A 478 -19.38 4.24 -2.82
N ASP A 479 -19.11 2.93 -2.94
CA ASP A 479 -19.40 1.96 -1.90
C ASP A 479 -18.27 1.82 -0.86
N HIS A 480 -17.06 2.25 -1.19
CA HIS A 480 -15.91 2.20 -0.29
C HIS A 480 -16.18 2.99 1.01
N PRO A 481 -16.00 2.42 2.22
CA PRO A 481 -16.36 3.08 3.47
C PRO A 481 -15.66 4.41 3.71
N ASP A 482 -14.43 4.57 3.22
CA ASP A 482 -13.65 5.80 3.37
C ASP A 482 -14.24 7.00 2.63
N ASN A 483 -15.04 6.77 1.57
CA ASN A 483 -15.74 7.85 0.85
C ASN A 483 -16.94 8.40 1.63
N ARG A 484 -17.35 7.72 2.70
CA ARG A 484 -18.42 8.15 3.62
C ARG A 484 -17.85 8.62 4.97
N ALA A 485 -16.54 8.55 5.17
CA ALA A 485 -15.91 8.89 6.44
C ALA A 485 -16.08 10.38 6.76
N VAL A 486 -16.48 10.67 8.00
CA VAL A 486 -16.59 12.03 8.53
C VAL A 486 -15.26 12.40 9.17
N LEU A 487 -14.51 13.25 8.49
CA LEU A 487 -13.18 13.71 8.89
C LEU A 487 -13.26 15.13 9.47
N TYR A 488 -12.53 15.39 10.55
CA TYR A 488 -12.53 16.70 11.22
C TYR A 488 -11.33 17.57 10.81
N GLU A 489 -10.36 17.01 10.10
CA GLU A 489 -9.14 17.70 9.65
C GLU A 489 -9.08 17.85 8.11
N ASP A 490 -10.24 17.90 7.44
CA ASP A 490 -10.34 17.99 5.97
C ASP A 490 -9.51 19.13 5.36
N GLY A 491 -9.53 20.31 5.97
CA GLY A 491 -8.71 21.44 5.52
C GLY A 491 -7.22 21.10 5.51
N THR A 492 -6.74 20.34 6.50
CA THR A 492 -5.36 19.87 6.57
C THR A 492 -5.08 18.82 5.49
N TYR A 493 -5.98 17.84 5.31
CA TYR A 493 -5.79 16.79 4.31
C TYR A 493 -5.84 17.34 2.88
N ASN A 494 -6.73 18.29 2.59
CA ASN A 494 -6.83 18.90 1.26
C ASN A 494 -5.57 19.71 0.93
N LYS A 495 -5.01 20.45 1.90
CA LYS A 495 -3.71 21.11 1.72
C LYS A 495 -2.58 20.11 1.46
N ARG A 496 -2.59 18.93 2.11
CA ARG A 496 -1.63 17.86 1.82
C ARG A 496 -1.81 17.25 0.43
N LYS A 497 -3.05 17.02 -0.02
CA LYS A 497 -3.35 16.54 -1.38
C LYS A 497 -2.80 17.49 -2.44
N ILE A 498 -3.11 18.78 -2.31
CA ILE A 498 -2.61 19.83 -3.20
C ILE A 498 -1.09 19.92 -3.14
N GLY A 499 -0.51 19.92 -1.93
CA GLY A 499 0.94 19.91 -1.75
C GLY A 499 1.62 18.71 -2.44
N ASN A 500 1.04 17.52 -2.37
CA ASN A 500 1.54 16.33 -3.05
C ASN A 500 1.48 16.47 -4.59
N LEU A 501 0.39 17.02 -5.12
CA LEU A 501 0.25 17.29 -6.56
C LEU A 501 1.31 18.29 -7.04
N LEU A 502 1.44 19.43 -6.36
CA LEU A 502 2.42 20.47 -6.70
C LEU A 502 3.86 19.96 -6.59
N LEU A 503 4.15 19.15 -5.56
CA LEU A 503 5.45 18.51 -5.39
C LEU A 503 5.77 17.53 -6.54
N ALA A 504 4.78 16.80 -7.04
CA ALA A 504 4.95 15.92 -8.19
C ALA A 504 5.25 16.73 -9.46
N LEU A 505 4.47 17.79 -9.73
CA LEU A 505 4.67 18.68 -10.88
C LEU A 505 6.07 19.32 -10.86
N GLN A 506 6.50 19.83 -9.70
CA GLN A 506 7.84 20.37 -9.53
C GLN A 506 8.92 19.30 -9.74
N GLY A 507 8.70 18.08 -9.24
CA GLY A 507 9.62 16.95 -9.45
C GLY A 507 9.77 16.57 -10.93
N PHE A 508 8.68 16.55 -11.70
CA PHE A 508 8.74 16.31 -13.14
C PHE A 508 9.43 17.44 -13.91
N LYS A 509 9.20 18.70 -13.52
CA LYS A 509 9.91 19.85 -14.10
C LYS A 509 11.42 19.74 -13.86
N ALA A 510 11.84 19.46 -12.63
CA ALA A 510 13.25 19.26 -12.29
C ALA A 510 13.86 18.04 -13.00
N ALA A 511 13.08 16.97 -13.22
CA ALA A 511 13.51 15.81 -14.00
C ALA A 511 13.77 16.17 -15.47
N GLN A 512 12.86 16.93 -16.10
CA GLN A 512 13.04 17.45 -17.46
C GLN A 512 14.29 18.33 -17.53
N GLU A 513 14.43 19.31 -16.64
CA GLU A 513 15.60 20.20 -16.61
C GLU A 513 16.92 19.43 -16.42
N ALA A 514 16.93 18.39 -15.56
CA ALA A 514 18.12 17.56 -15.34
C ALA A 514 18.53 16.78 -16.59
N VAL A 515 17.54 16.30 -17.36
CA VAL A 515 17.76 15.61 -18.63
C VAL A 515 18.18 16.58 -19.73
N SER A 516 17.51 17.73 -19.86
CA SER A 516 17.87 18.78 -20.82
C SER A 516 19.32 19.27 -20.62
N GLY A 517 19.79 19.34 -19.38
CA GLY A 517 21.17 19.71 -19.05
C GLY A 517 22.25 18.74 -19.58
N LEU A 518 21.88 17.54 -20.01
CA LEU A 518 22.78 16.55 -20.62
C LEU A 518 22.60 16.41 -22.13
N GLN A 519 21.61 17.07 -22.73
CA GLN A 519 21.28 16.90 -24.15
C GLN A 519 22.36 17.45 -25.09
N ASP A 520 23.04 18.53 -24.70
CA ASP A 520 24.12 19.14 -25.48
C ASP A 520 25.28 18.15 -25.71
N VAL A 521 25.60 17.34 -24.71
CA VAL A 521 26.65 16.32 -24.75
C VAL A 521 26.15 14.92 -25.12
N ALA A 522 24.83 14.71 -25.20
CA ALA A 522 24.23 13.39 -25.44
C ALA A 522 24.59 12.75 -26.79
N HIS A 523 24.99 13.56 -27.77
CA HIS A 523 25.42 13.08 -29.07
C HIS A 523 26.75 12.31 -29.00
N ASP A 524 27.65 12.74 -28.10
CA ASP A 524 28.99 12.19 -27.91
C ASP A 524 29.03 10.92 -27.04
N PHE A 525 27.95 10.64 -26.30
CA PHE A 525 27.88 9.44 -25.47
C PHE A 525 28.06 8.17 -26.30
N ARG A 526 28.87 7.22 -25.85
CA ARG A 526 29.03 5.91 -26.48
C ARG A 526 27.89 4.97 -26.07
N SER A 527 27.47 5.03 -24.81
CA SER A 527 26.45 4.13 -24.25
C SER A 527 25.06 4.30 -24.89
N PRO A 528 24.50 3.25 -25.52
CA PRO A 528 23.10 3.25 -25.95
C PRO A 528 22.11 3.47 -24.81
N THR A 529 22.30 2.84 -23.65
CA THR A 529 21.39 2.97 -22.50
C THR A 529 21.34 4.41 -21.99
N LEU A 530 22.51 5.04 -21.79
CA LEU A 530 22.56 6.43 -21.34
C LEU A 530 21.93 7.38 -22.36
N LYS A 531 22.22 7.18 -23.66
CA LYS A 531 21.58 7.93 -24.76
C LYS A 531 20.06 7.83 -24.70
N GLN A 532 19.50 6.68 -24.37
CA GLN A 532 18.05 6.51 -24.26
C GLN A 532 17.47 7.30 -23.08
N CYS A 533 18.17 7.36 -21.95
CA CYS A 533 17.73 8.09 -20.76
C CYS A 533 17.74 9.62 -20.93
N VAL A 534 18.56 10.16 -21.84
CA VAL A 534 18.73 11.62 -22.00
C VAL A 534 18.10 12.22 -23.27
N LYS A 535 17.63 11.40 -24.21
CA LYS A 535 17.11 11.89 -25.51
C LYS A 535 15.60 12.11 -25.47
N GLU A 536 15.15 13.32 -25.83
CA GLU A 536 13.72 13.66 -25.97
C GLU A 536 13.18 13.43 -27.41
N LYS A 537 13.94 13.75 -28.49
CA LYS A 537 13.53 13.57 -29.91
C LYS A 537 14.73 13.26 -30.82
N PHE A 538 14.53 12.48 -31.88
CA PHE A 538 15.40 12.47 -33.07
C PHE A 538 14.53 12.94 -34.26
N PRO A 539 15.06 13.70 -35.22
CA PRO A 539 14.43 13.81 -36.51
C PRO A 539 14.62 12.49 -37.26
N ASP A 540 13.53 12.06 -37.88
CA ASP A 540 13.43 11.02 -38.90
C ASP A 540 13.17 9.56 -38.53
N MET A 541 12.27 8.99 -39.33
CA MET A 541 11.46 7.81 -39.08
C MET A 541 11.88 6.71 -40.07
N SER A 542 12.97 6.01 -39.78
CA SER A 542 13.39 4.85 -40.58
C SER A 542 14.48 4.07 -39.85
N GLU A 543 14.12 3.29 -38.83
CA GLU A 543 14.83 2.05 -38.42
C GLU A 543 14.17 1.45 -37.17
N THR A 544 12.93 1.00 -37.33
CA THR A 544 12.15 0.41 -36.23
C THR A 544 11.73 -1.03 -36.53
N LEU A 545 12.68 -1.88 -36.93
CA LEU A 545 12.47 -3.33 -36.99
C LEU A 545 13.74 -4.07 -36.58
N ARG A 546 13.86 -4.45 -35.29
CA ARG A 546 14.38 -5.76 -34.83
C ARG A 546 14.60 -5.97 -33.32
N PHE A 547 14.18 -5.08 -32.43
CA PHE A 547 14.20 -5.37 -30.98
C PHE A 547 12.88 -4.96 -30.32
N LYS A 548 12.16 -5.95 -29.78
CA LYS A 548 10.76 -5.84 -29.28
C LYS A 548 10.56 -6.39 -27.86
N GLN A 549 11.62 -6.67 -27.11
CA GLN A 549 11.54 -7.05 -25.69
C GLN A 549 12.54 -6.19 -24.92
N CYS A 550 12.06 -5.49 -23.89
CA CYS A 550 12.72 -4.48 -23.05
C CYS A 550 12.70 -3.03 -23.58
N VAL A 551 11.67 -2.29 -23.15
CA VAL A 551 11.55 -0.83 -22.98
C VAL A 551 11.97 0.05 -24.17
N LYS A 552 10.98 0.41 -25.00
CA LYS A 552 11.13 1.24 -26.20
C LYS A 552 10.66 2.68 -26.02
N GLU A 553 10.87 3.26 -24.84
CA GLU A 553 10.46 4.65 -24.59
C GLU A 553 11.68 5.50 -24.24
N LYS A 554 11.77 6.63 -24.95
CA LYS A 554 12.71 7.73 -24.70
C LYS A 554 12.29 8.46 -23.41
N PHE A 555 13.10 9.39 -22.93
CA PHE A 555 12.62 10.28 -21.87
C PHE A 555 11.40 11.08 -22.39
N PRO A 556 10.25 11.07 -21.67
CA PRO A 556 9.01 11.66 -22.18
C PRO A 556 9.05 13.19 -22.15
N ASP A 557 8.53 13.81 -23.21
CA ASP A 557 8.30 15.25 -23.27
C ASP A 557 7.00 15.60 -22.54
N MET A 558 7.12 16.11 -21.30
CA MET A 558 6.00 16.47 -20.45
C MET A 558 5.65 17.96 -20.51
N SER A 559 6.28 18.71 -21.42
CA SER A 559 6.25 20.18 -21.42
C SER A 559 4.84 20.75 -21.58
N GLU A 560 4.01 20.13 -22.42
CA GLU A 560 2.61 20.55 -22.61
C GLU A 560 1.77 20.27 -21.37
N THR A 561 1.90 19.08 -20.78
CA THR A 561 1.18 18.70 -19.57
C THR A 561 1.57 19.57 -18.37
N LEU A 562 2.86 19.85 -18.19
CA LEU A 562 3.33 20.73 -17.12
C LEU A 562 2.83 22.16 -17.33
N ARG A 563 2.87 22.68 -18.56
CA ARG A 563 2.34 24.02 -18.89
C ARG A 563 0.84 24.11 -18.61
N PHE A 564 0.08 23.08 -18.95
CA PHE A 564 -1.34 23.01 -18.61
C PHE A 564 -1.54 23.22 -17.10
N PHE A 565 -0.90 22.39 -16.26
CA PHE A 565 -1.06 22.51 -14.80
C PHE A 565 -0.49 23.81 -14.22
N GLU A 566 0.56 24.38 -14.82
CA GLU A 566 1.13 25.68 -14.42
C GLU A 566 0.13 26.84 -14.65
N THR A 567 -0.69 26.75 -15.69
CA THR A 567 -1.68 27.78 -16.04
C THR A 567 -3.11 27.46 -15.62
N ALA A 568 -3.39 26.24 -15.16
CA ALA A 568 -4.74 25.76 -14.89
C ALA A 568 -5.40 26.42 -13.65
N PHE A 569 -4.60 26.84 -12.66
CA PHE A 569 -5.08 27.45 -11.41
C PHE A 569 -3.94 28.18 -10.68
N ASP A 570 -4.27 29.03 -9.71
CA ASP A 570 -3.27 29.67 -8.84
C ASP A 570 -2.75 28.68 -7.78
N HIS A 571 -1.47 28.32 -7.87
CA HIS A 571 -0.83 27.33 -6.99
C HIS A 571 -0.67 27.83 -5.55
N GLU A 572 -0.40 29.12 -5.35
CA GLU A 572 -0.19 29.71 -4.02
C GLU A 572 -1.52 29.87 -3.29
N GLU A 573 -2.54 30.33 -4.00
CA GLU A 573 -3.92 30.36 -3.49
C GLU A 573 -4.39 28.95 -3.14
N ALA A 574 -4.20 27.99 -4.03
CA ALA A 574 -4.61 26.60 -3.79
C ALA A 574 -3.92 26.00 -2.56
N ARG A 575 -2.63 26.28 -2.36
CA ARG A 575 -1.87 25.83 -1.19
C ARG A 575 -2.35 26.50 0.10
N ARG A 576 -2.63 27.80 0.05
CA ARG A 576 -3.09 28.58 1.21
C ARG A 576 -4.48 28.13 1.64
N ASP A 577 -5.39 28.00 0.70
CA ASP A 577 -6.82 27.84 0.95
C ASP A 577 -7.20 26.35 1.03
N GLY A 578 -6.36 25.45 0.51
CA GLY A 578 -6.63 24.01 0.50
C GLY A 578 -7.70 23.61 -0.51
N LYS A 579 -7.95 24.46 -1.51
CA LYS A 579 -8.94 24.25 -2.57
C LYS A 579 -8.35 24.72 -3.90
N ILE A 580 -8.51 23.92 -4.95
CA ILE A 580 -8.17 24.34 -6.30
C ILE A 580 -9.35 25.10 -6.89
N THR A 581 -9.11 26.34 -7.31
CA THR A 581 -10.03 27.14 -8.10
C THR A 581 -9.48 27.19 -9.53
N PRO A 582 -10.10 26.50 -10.50
CA PRO A 582 -9.63 26.51 -11.87
C PRO A 582 -9.81 27.91 -12.49
N HIS A 583 -8.90 28.29 -13.39
CA HIS A 583 -9.08 29.47 -14.24
C HIS A 583 -10.17 29.23 -15.30
N ASP A 584 -10.73 30.31 -15.83
CA ASP A 584 -11.75 30.26 -16.89
C ASP A 584 -11.27 29.42 -18.09
N GLY A 585 -12.11 28.50 -18.56
CA GLY A 585 -11.84 27.62 -19.70
C GLY A 585 -11.10 26.32 -19.36
N VAL A 586 -10.69 26.13 -18.11
CA VAL A 586 -10.01 24.90 -17.65
C VAL A 586 -11.01 23.79 -17.32
N ASP A 587 -12.14 24.15 -16.72
CA ASP A 587 -13.22 23.21 -16.34
C ASP A 587 -14.58 23.80 -16.73
N ALA A 588 -15.14 23.28 -17.82
CA ALA A 588 -16.40 23.77 -18.37
C ALA A 588 -17.59 23.59 -17.41
N ASP A 589 -17.59 22.55 -16.59
CA ASP A 589 -18.67 22.32 -15.62
C ASP A 589 -18.60 23.34 -14.48
N TYR A 590 -17.38 23.66 -14.02
CA TYR A 590 -17.15 24.74 -13.05
C TYR A 590 -17.57 26.11 -13.62
N ASP A 591 -17.15 26.43 -14.84
CA ASP A 591 -17.49 27.70 -15.51
C ASP A 591 -19.00 27.87 -15.66
N ASN A 592 -19.68 26.80 -16.12
CA ASN A 592 -21.14 26.77 -16.24
C ASN A 592 -21.84 26.95 -14.89
N ALA A 593 -21.32 26.32 -13.83
CA ALA A 593 -21.85 26.49 -12.48
C ALA A 593 -21.68 27.93 -11.97
N MET A 594 -20.51 28.53 -12.17
CA MET A 594 -20.23 29.91 -11.77
C MET A 594 -21.10 30.91 -12.55
N ALA A 595 -21.32 30.69 -13.84
CA ALA A 595 -22.23 31.50 -14.65
C ALA A 595 -23.67 31.45 -14.11
N ARG A 596 -24.16 30.25 -13.75
CA ARG A 596 -25.48 30.07 -13.14
C ARG A 596 -25.61 30.78 -11.79
N ILE A 597 -24.59 30.68 -10.94
CA ILE A 597 -24.55 31.39 -9.65
C ILE A 597 -24.61 32.90 -9.87
N LYS A 598 -23.87 33.44 -10.84
CA LYS A 598 -23.88 34.86 -11.17
C LYS A 598 -25.26 35.35 -11.63
N VAL A 599 -25.94 34.57 -12.47
CA VAL A 599 -27.31 34.87 -12.93
C VAL A 599 -28.29 34.84 -11.75
N ALA A 600 -28.24 33.80 -10.91
CA ALA A 600 -29.11 33.67 -9.74
C ALA A 600 -28.90 34.79 -8.72
N THR A 601 -27.64 35.15 -8.46
CA THR A 601 -27.27 36.24 -7.53
C THR A 601 -27.80 37.57 -8.04
N LYS A 602 -27.62 37.87 -9.34
CA LYS A 602 -28.15 39.07 -9.95
C LYS A 602 -29.69 39.14 -9.86
N ALA A 603 -30.37 38.04 -10.16
CA ALA A 603 -31.83 37.98 -10.06
C ALA A 603 -32.32 38.23 -8.62
N LEU A 604 -31.60 37.71 -7.63
CA LEU A 604 -31.88 37.95 -6.21
C LEU A 604 -31.65 39.42 -5.82
N ASP A 605 -30.54 40.01 -6.26
CA ASP A 605 -30.21 41.41 -6.00
C ASP A 605 -31.24 42.37 -6.65
N ASP A 606 -31.64 42.09 -7.88
CA ASP A 606 -32.68 42.84 -8.60
C ASP A 606 -34.02 42.78 -7.85
N TYR A 607 -34.41 41.58 -7.38
CA TYR A 607 -35.62 41.39 -6.59
C TYR A 607 -35.56 42.12 -5.24
N LEU A 608 -34.41 42.07 -4.55
CA LEU A 608 -34.20 42.76 -3.29
C LEU A 608 -34.30 44.29 -3.48
N ALA A 609 -33.71 44.81 -4.56
CA ALA A 609 -33.81 46.23 -4.91
C ALA A 609 -35.26 46.64 -5.24
N ASP A 610 -36.04 45.79 -5.92
CA ASP A 610 -37.46 46.01 -6.18
C ASP A 610 -38.28 46.05 -4.89
N GLN A 611 -38.05 45.13 -3.95
CA GLN A 611 -38.74 45.13 -2.66
C GLN A 611 -38.39 46.38 -1.84
N CYS A 612 -37.12 46.81 -1.84
CA CYS A 612 -36.73 48.08 -1.21
C CYS A 612 -37.46 49.28 -1.81
N ARG A 613 -37.57 49.36 -3.15
CA ARG A 613 -38.32 50.42 -3.84
C ARG A 613 -39.81 50.38 -3.49
N HIS A 614 -40.40 49.19 -3.44
CA HIS A 614 -41.81 49.00 -3.11
C HIS A 614 -42.12 49.48 -1.68
N LEU A 615 -41.31 49.06 -0.71
CA LEU A 615 -41.46 49.46 0.69
C LEU A 615 -41.28 50.97 0.89
N LEU A 616 -40.30 51.59 0.21
CA LEU A 616 -40.11 53.04 0.26
C LEU A 616 -41.31 53.82 -0.30
N ARG A 617 -41.97 53.30 -1.36
CA ARG A 617 -43.20 53.89 -1.91
C ARG A 617 -44.43 53.73 -1.02
N MET A 618 -44.44 52.75 -0.11
CA MET A 618 -45.53 52.58 0.87
C MET A 618 -45.37 53.49 2.10
N MET A 619 -44.17 54.06 2.32
CA MET A 619 -43.87 54.94 3.46
C MET A 619 -44.06 56.43 3.15
N VAL A 620 -44.25 56.80 1.88
CA VAL A 620 -44.59 58.14 1.40
C VAL A 620 -46.07 58.13 1.04
#